data_AF-A0A167YZS3-F1
#
_entry.id   AF-A0A167YZS3-F1
#
_cell.length_a   1.000
_cell.length_b   1.000
_cell.length_c   1.000
_cell.angle_alpha   90.00
_cell.angle_beta   90.00
_cell.angle_gamma   90.00
#
_symmetry.space_group_name_H-M   'P 1'
#
loop_
_entity.id
_entity.type
_entity.pdbx_description
1 polymer ?
#
loop_
_entity_poly.entity_id
_entity_poly.type
_entity_poly.pdbx_seq_one_letter_code
_entity_poly.pdbx_strand_id
1 'polypeptide(L)'
;MKELIKGNKVSLIIVLLFSIIFNFLGLFFHHINTTNDLISFTYGYVDLWHVNNVFSIIRWLLPQLILLVYLGNYIEVRLLKNATLIFTRTNKKMKILLQFILQLLFIICCFYLLQFMIVIIIGAILGLELVLNIETMFIIMRLILYSFLIILTVNSSSILFKSIYGVYLVLIIQLAMLYISNLILNWNSYFLVYIPTTNALVSLNDNGLGINNDSSIVYLLILIFIVIIISINIFNKKEVLY
;
A
#
# COMPACT_ATOMS: atom_id res chain seq x y z
N MET A 1 -1.96 -4.27 26.41
CA MET A 1 -2.25 -3.07 25.58
C MET A 1 -1.05 -2.11 25.53
N LYS A 2 -0.39 -1.81 26.66
CA LYS A 2 0.81 -0.96 26.73
C LYS A 2 2.04 -1.46 25.94
N GLU A 3 2.27 -2.77 25.81
CA GLU A 3 3.44 -3.31 25.09
C GLU A 3 3.32 -3.24 23.57
N LEU A 4 2.12 -3.47 23.02
CA LEU A 4 1.83 -3.23 21.59
C LEU A 4 2.01 -1.75 21.22
N ILE A 5 1.70 -0.83 22.15
CA ILE A 5 1.86 0.61 21.94
C ILE A 5 3.35 1.03 21.98
N LYS A 6 4.20 0.33 22.73
CA LYS A 6 5.63 0.68 22.88
C LYS A 6 6.44 0.28 21.64
N GLY A 7 6.19 -0.89 21.07
CA GLY A 7 6.71 -1.27 19.74
C GLY A 7 6.18 -0.36 18.63
N ASN A 8 4.91 0.07 18.74
CA ASN A 8 4.26 0.94 17.75
C ASN A 8 4.86 2.34 17.62
N LYS A 9 5.37 2.93 18.70
CA LYS A 9 5.92 4.30 18.65
C LYS A 9 7.29 4.33 17.99
N VAL A 10 8.15 3.38 18.34
CA VAL A 10 9.50 3.27 17.77
C VAL A 10 9.44 2.92 16.29
N SER A 11 8.57 1.97 15.90
CA SER A 11 8.37 1.65 14.49
C SER A 11 7.88 2.87 13.71
N LEU A 12 6.89 3.60 14.23
CA LEU A 12 6.31 4.79 13.59
C LEU A 12 7.35 5.92 13.43
N ILE A 13 8.20 6.13 14.44
CA ILE A 13 9.32 7.08 14.35
C ILE A 13 10.35 6.65 13.30
N ILE A 14 10.68 5.36 13.24
CA ILE A 14 11.57 4.81 12.21
C ILE A 14 10.95 5.01 10.83
N VAL A 15 9.65 4.77 10.66
CA VAL A 15 8.97 5.02 9.38
C VAL A 15 9.05 6.49 8.98
N LEU A 16 8.85 7.39 9.92
CA LEU A 16 8.91 8.82 9.67
C LEU A 16 10.32 9.27 9.28
N LEU A 17 11.33 8.80 10.01
CA LEU A 17 12.73 9.06 9.69
C LEU A 17 13.10 8.53 8.30
N PHE A 18 12.71 7.29 7.99
CA PHE A 18 12.95 6.72 6.66
C PHE A 18 12.25 7.52 5.58
N SER A 19 10.98 7.89 5.77
CA SER A 19 10.25 8.71 4.79
C SER A 19 10.89 10.08 4.60
N ILE A 20 11.36 10.74 5.66
CA ILE A 20 12.06 12.03 5.57
C ILE A 20 13.36 11.89 4.80
N ILE A 21 14.22 10.92 5.18
CA ILE A 21 15.51 10.65 4.52
C ILE A 21 15.29 10.34 3.03
N PHE A 22 14.24 9.60 2.71
CA PHE A 22 13.89 9.26 1.33
C PHE A 22 13.48 10.45 0.47
N ASN A 23 12.62 11.31 1.02
CA ASN A 23 12.19 12.53 0.34
C ASN A 23 13.40 13.44 0.07
N PHE A 24 14.33 13.50 1.03
CA PHE A 24 15.60 14.22 0.88
C PHE A 24 16.50 13.63 -0.20
N LEU A 25 16.65 12.30 -0.28
CA LEU A 25 17.44 11.64 -1.33
C LEU A 25 16.86 11.91 -2.72
N GLY A 26 15.53 11.98 -2.85
CA GLY A 26 14.86 12.25 -4.12
C GLY A 26 15.25 13.55 -4.80
N LEU A 27 15.46 14.58 -3.99
CA LEU A 27 15.82 15.93 -4.44
C LEU A 27 17.21 16.01 -5.07
N PHE A 28 18.11 15.08 -4.75
CA PHE A 28 19.46 15.06 -5.33
C PHE A 28 19.50 14.45 -6.74
N PHE A 29 18.52 13.62 -7.11
CA PHE A 29 18.55 12.84 -8.34
C PHE A 29 17.58 13.32 -9.43
N HIS A 30 16.63 14.20 -9.10
CA HIS A 30 15.65 14.71 -10.07
C HIS A 30 15.44 16.23 -9.96
N HIS A 31 15.18 16.87 -11.10
CA HIS A 31 14.74 18.26 -11.16
C HIS A 31 13.30 18.36 -10.64
N ILE A 32 13.16 18.64 -9.35
CA ILE A 32 11.88 18.84 -8.65
C ILE A 32 11.70 20.35 -8.49
N ASN A 33 10.71 20.92 -9.18
CA ASN A 33 10.43 22.36 -9.15
C ASN A 33 9.14 22.67 -8.38
N THR A 34 8.19 21.74 -8.35
CA THR A 34 6.90 21.91 -7.67
C THR A 34 6.67 20.86 -6.58
N THR A 35 5.75 21.14 -5.66
CA THR A 35 5.31 20.15 -4.66
C THR A 35 4.67 18.92 -5.30
N ASN A 36 4.02 19.06 -6.46
CA ASN A 36 3.46 17.92 -7.20
C ASN A 36 4.55 16.97 -7.70
N ASP A 37 5.64 17.51 -8.24
CA ASP A 37 6.78 16.70 -8.68
C ASP A 37 7.36 15.91 -7.49
N LEU A 38 7.48 16.56 -6.33
CA LEU A 38 7.96 15.93 -5.11
C LEU A 38 7.03 14.80 -4.66
N ILE A 39 5.70 14.97 -4.78
CA ILE A 39 4.70 13.95 -4.43
C ILE A 39 4.76 12.79 -5.42
N SER A 40 4.68 13.04 -6.73
CA SER A 40 4.77 11.99 -7.75
C SER A 40 6.04 11.16 -7.59
N PHE A 41 7.15 11.84 -7.31
CA PHE A 41 8.44 11.22 -7.06
C PHE A 41 8.47 10.38 -5.77
N THR A 42 8.03 10.96 -4.66
CA THR A 42 8.07 10.32 -3.32
C THR A 42 7.25 9.04 -3.27
N TYR A 43 6.11 9.03 -3.94
CA TYR A 43 5.11 8.01 -3.69
C TYR A 43 4.93 6.97 -4.80
N GLY A 44 5.24 7.28 -6.06
CA GLY A 44 4.75 6.44 -7.16
C GLY A 44 5.71 6.25 -8.33
N TYR A 45 6.92 6.78 -8.27
CA TYR A 45 7.83 6.70 -9.40
C TYR A 45 8.64 5.40 -9.41
N VAL A 46 8.27 4.47 -10.29
CA VAL A 46 9.13 3.38 -10.78
C VAL A 46 9.32 3.57 -12.27
N ASP A 47 10.56 3.74 -12.71
CA ASP A 47 10.83 3.77 -14.14
C ASP A 47 10.76 2.35 -14.71
N LEU A 48 9.69 2.05 -15.44
CA LEU A 48 9.51 0.77 -16.10
C LEU A 48 10.33 0.62 -17.39
N TRP A 49 10.92 1.69 -17.92
CA TRP A 49 11.83 1.62 -19.08
C TRP A 49 13.24 1.24 -18.64
N HIS A 50 13.62 1.64 -17.41
CA HIS A 50 14.90 1.35 -16.80
C HIS A 50 14.75 0.44 -15.58
N VAL A 51 14.03 -0.68 -15.70
CA VAL A 51 13.82 -1.66 -14.59
C VAL A 51 15.14 -2.19 -14.01
N ASN A 52 16.23 -2.14 -14.78
CA ASN A 52 17.57 -2.47 -14.29
C ASN A 52 18.04 -1.55 -13.16
N ASN A 53 17.40 -0.39 -12.96
CA ASN A 53 17.65 0.50 -11.84
C ASN A 53 16.93 0.01 -10.58
N VAL A 54 17.56 -0.95 -9.89
CA VAL A 54 17.09 -1.57 -8.64
C VAL A 54 16.72 -0.52 -7.57
N PHE A 55 17.37 0.64 -7.56
CA PHE A 55 17.06 1.72 -6.62
C PHE A 55 15.62 2.24 -6.76
N SER A 56 15.09 2.31 -7.98
CA SER A 56 13.71 2.78 -8.21
C SER A 56 12.67 1.81 -7.66
N ILE A 57 12.92 0.50 -7.79
CA ILE A 57 12.05 -0.57 -7.28
C ILE A 57 12.08 -0.60 -5.76
N ILE A 58 13.29 -0.58 -5.16
CA ILE A 58 13.45 -0.51 -3.70
C ILE A 58 12.72 0.72 -3.17
N ARG A 59 12.84 1.87 -3.87
CA ARG A 59 12.20 3.10 -3.44
C ARG A 59 10.68 2.99 -3.36
N TRP A 60 10.07 2.43 -4.39
CA TRP A 60 8.63 2.26 -4.43
C TRP A 60 8.11 1.20 -3.45
N LEU A 61 8.89 0.14 -3.22
CA LEU A 61 8.51 -0.99 -2.36
C LEU A 61 8.72 -0.69 -0.87
N LEU A 62 9.63 0.23 -0.51
CA LEU A 62 9.99 0.51 0.89
C LEU A 62 8.81 1.02 1.76
N PRO A 63 8.02 2.04 1.36
CA PRO A 63 6.86 2.48 2.17
C PRO A 63 5.86 1.34 2.42
N GLN A 64 5.70 0.46 1.42
CA GLN A 64 4.81 -0.70 1.49
C GLN A 64 5.37 -1.76 2.44
N LEU A 65 6.67 -2.07 2.38
CA LEU A 65 7.34 -2.97 3.32
C LEU A 65 7.17 -2.52 4.76
N ILE A 66 7.33 -1.22 5.00
CA ILE A 66 7.20 -0.66 6.33
C ILE A 66 5.77 -0.89 6.87
N LEU A 67 4.76 -0.61 6.06
CA LEU A 67 3.36 -0.90 6.43
C LEU A 67 3.10 -2.40 6.59
N LEU A 68 3.72 -3.26 5.78
CA LEU A 68 3.60 -4.72 5.89
C LEU A 68 4.20 -5.26 7.19
N VAL A 69 5.38 -4.76 7.60
CA VAL A 69 5.98 -5.14 8.89
C VAL A 69 5.10 -4.70 10.05
N TYR A 70 4.44 -3.55 9.93
CA TYR A 70 3.63 -2.97 10.99
C TYR A 70 2.20 -3.56 11.09
N LEU A 71 1.55 -3.81 9.96
CA LEU A 71 0.14 -4.18 9.87
C LEU A 71 -0.09 -5.58 9.30
N GLY A 72 0.93 -6.26 8.78
CA GLY A 72 0.77 -7.56 8.12
C GLY A 72 0.19 -8.66 9.01
N ASN A 73 0.41 -8.59 10.33
CA ASN A 73 -0.12 -9.55 11.30
C ASN A 73 -1.31 -9.01 12.12
N TYR A 74 -1.89 -7.89 11.72
CA TYR A 74 -2.89 -7.17 12.52
C TYR A 74 -4.14 -8.01 12.83
N ILE A 75 -4.71 -8.66 11.81
CA ILE A 75 -5.90 -9.52 11.96
C ILE A 75 -5.53 -10.78 12.74
N GLU A 76 -4.40 -11.44 12.41
CA GLU A 76 -3.92 -12.64 13.10
C GLU A 76 -3.82 -12.43 14.62
N VAL A 77 -3.11 -11.38 15.05
CA VAL A 77 -2.90 -11.09 16.48
C VAL A 77 -4.21 -10.83 17.21
N ARG A 78 -5.18 -10.19 16.55
CA ARG A 78 -6.49 -9.89 17.15
C ARG A 78 -7.41 -11.10 17.20
N LEU A 79 -7.35 -11.95 16.17
CA LEU A 79 -8.09 -13.20 16.15
C LEU A 79 -7.55 -14.15 17.22
N LEU A 80 -6.24 -14.34 17.33
CA LEU A 80 -5.63 -15.23 18.33
C LEU A 80 -5.99 -14.84 19.76
N LYS A 81 -6.00 -13.53 20.08
CA LYS A 81 -6.34 -13.04 21.43
C LYS A 81 -7.78 -13.32 21.86
N ASN A 82 -8.70 -13.41 20.91
CA ASN A 82 -10.14 -13.54 21.17
C ASN A 82 -10.74 -14.78 20.50
N ALA A 83 -9.92 -15.73 20.05
CA ALA A 83 -10.34 -16.82 19.15
C ALA A 83 -11.47 -17.65 19.75
N THR A 84 -11.34 -18.04 21.01
CA THR A 84 -12.35 -18.84 21.72
C THR A 84 -13.70 -18.12 21.75
N LEU A 85 -13.74 -16.84 22.12
CA LEU A 85 -14.96 -16.03 22.15
C LEU A 85 -15.58 -15.85 20.75
N ILE A 86 -14.75 -15.53 19.75
CA ILE A 86 -15.21 -15.21 18.40
C ILE A 86 -15.80 -16.43 17.70
N PHE A 87 -15.13 -17.58 17.82
CA PHE A 87 -15.50 -18.76 17.03
C PHE A 87 -16.57 -19.64 17.70
N THR A 88 -16.66 -19.65 19.04
CA THR A 88 -17.59 -20.52 19.79
C THR A 88 -18.89 -19.85 20.23
N ARG A 89 -18.93 -18.51 20.41
CA ARG A 89 -20.08 -17.84 21.05
C ARG A 89 -20.74 -16.72 20.24
N THR A 90 -20.12 -16.25 19.15
CA THR A 90 -20.69 -15.14 18.37
C THR A 90 -21.22 -15.55 17.00
N ASN A 91 -22.50 -15.29 16.76
CA ASN A 91 -23.11 -15.31 15.42
C ASN A 91 -22.69 -14.11 14.53
N LYS A 92 -21.85 -13.21 15.07
CA LYS A 92 -21.45 -11.94 14.43
C LYS A 92 -20.01 -11.96 13.87
N LYS A 93 -19.49 -13.15 13.50
CA LYS A 93 -18.13 -13.36 12.97
C LYS A 93 -17.78 -12.37 11.85
N MET A 94 -18.65 -12.25 10.85
CA MET A 94 -18.49 -11.32 9.72
C MET A 94 -18.36 -9.86 10.17
N LYS A 95 -19.19 -9.40 11.13
CA LYS A 95 -19.16 -8.02 11.61
C LYS A 95 -17.83 -7.70 12.31
N ILE A 96 -17.27 -8.66 13.05
CA ILE A 96 -15.97 -8.50 13.72
C ILE A 96 -14.85 -8.39 12.69
N LEU A 97 -14.84 -9.25 11.66
CA LEU A 97 -13.84 -9.18 10.59
C LEU A 97 -13.91 -7.83 9.85
N LEU A 98 -15.11 -7.38 9.47
CA LEU A 98 -15.31 -6.08 8.82
C LEU A 98 -14.83 -4.91 9.69
N GLN A 99 -15.05 -4.98 11.01
CA GLN A 99 -14.54 -3.96 11.92
C GLN A 99 -13.00 -3.90 11.92
N PHE A 100 -12.31 -5.05 11.85
CA PHE A 100 -10.86 -5.07 11.75
C PHE A 100 -10.37 -4.54 10.40
N ILE A 101 -11.06 -4.88 9.30
CA ILE A 101 -10.77 -4.36 7.96
C ILE A 101 -10.93 -2.84 7.91
N LEU A 102 -12.01 -2.29 8.49
CA LEU A 102 -12.21 -0.84 8.56
C LEU A 102 -11.15 -0.15 9.42
N GLN A 103 -10.72 -0.77 10.53
CA GLN A 103 -9.63 -0.23 11.35
C GLN A 103 -8.30 -0.23 10.59
N LEU A 104 -8.02 -1.26 9.79
CA LEU A 104 -6.85 -1.30 8.90
C LEU A 104 -6.87 -0.14 7.91
N LEU A 105 -7.99 0.06 7.19
CA LEU A 105 -8.14 1.16 6.24
C LEU A 105 -7.89 2.51 6.91
N PHE A 106 -8.48 2.74 8.10
CA PHE A 106 -8.30 3.98 8.84
C PHE A 106 -6.83 4.24 9.18
N ILE A 107 -6.09 3.23 9.68
CA ILE A 107 -4.68 3.38 10.03
C ILE A 107 -3.84 3.73 8.79
N ILE A 108 -4.11 3.08 7.65
CA ILE A 108 -3.38 3.33 6.39
C ILE A 108 -3.68 4.73 5.85
N CYS A 109 -4.94 5.17 5.89
CA CYS A 109 -5.30 6.55 5.51
C CYS A 109 -4.55 7.57 6.38
N CYS A 110 -4.55 7.39 7.71
CA CYS A 110 -3.82 8.28 8.61
C CYS A 110 -2.31 8.30 8.31
N PHE A 111 -1.73 7.15 7.98
CA PHE A 111 -0.32 7.03 7.62
C PHE A 111 0.02 7.88 6.39
N TYR A 112 -0.71 7.70 5.28
CA TYR A 112 -0.45 8.43 4.04
C TYR A 112 -0.75 9.93 4.16
N LEU A 113 -1.79 10.32 4.89
CA LEU A 113 -2.08 11.72 5.17
C LEU A 113 -0.97 12.39 5.98
N LEU A 114 -0.43 11.70 6.98
CA LEU A 114 0.68 12.22 7.77
C LEU A 114 1.95 12.33 6.92
N GLN A 115 2.24 11.33 6.09
CA GLN A 115 3.35 11.40 5.14
C GLN A 115 3.18 12.58 4.17
N PHE A 116 1.96 12.82 3.69
CA PHE A 116 1.66 13.91 2.76
C PHE A 116 1.90 15.28 3.40
N MET A 117 1.50 15.45 4.66
CA MET A 117 1.82 16.67 5.43
C MET A 117 3.32 16.89 5.55
N ILE A 118 4.11 15.83 5.76
CA ILE A 118 5.58 15.93 5.83
C ILE A 118 6.17 16.36 4.49
N VAL A 119 5.67 15.83 3.37
CA VAL A 119 6.10 16.22 2.03
C VAL A 119 5.82 17.70 1.77
N ILE A 120 4.65 18.21 2.17
CA ILE A 120 4.31 19.65 2.07
C ILE A 120 5.28 20.49 2.91
N ILE A 121 5.54 20.10 4.17
CA ILE A 121 6.45 20.83 5.05
C ILE A 121 7.87 20.87 4.46
N ILE A 122 8.36 19.74 3.96
CA ILE A 122 9.68 19.67 3.32
C ILE A 122 9.71 20.55 2.06
N GLY A 123 8.68 20.49 1.21
CA GLY A 123 8.60 21.32 0.02
C GLY A 123 8.61 22.82 0.34
N ALA A 124 7.88 23.24 1.39
CA ALA A 124 7.88 24.62 1.86
C ALA A 124 9.24 25.08 2.39
N ILE A 125 9.95 24.22 3.15
CA ILE A 125 11.31 24.51 3.64
C ILE A 125 12.29 24.70 2.48
N LEU A 126 12.10 23.95 1.39
CA LEU A 126 12.96 24.00 0.21
C LEU A 126 12.59 25.11 -0.77
N GLY A 127 11.52 25.87 -0.50
CA GLY A 127 11.04 26.93 -1.38
C GLY A 127 10.44 26.42 -2.69
N LEU A 128 9.97 25.16 -2.74
CA LEU A 128 9.24 24.64 -3.89
C LEU A 128 7.89 25.35 -4.04
N GLU A 129 7.45 25.55 -5.27
CA GLU A 129 6.14 26.13 -5.54
C GLU A 129 5.04 25.16 -5.07
N LEU A 130 4.14 25.66 -4.20
CA LEU A 130 3.03 24.88 -3.69
C LEU A 130 1.91 24.83 -4.74
N VAL A 131 1.90 23.74 -5.49
CA VAL A 131 0.86 23.40 -6.46
C VAL A 131 0.17 22.14 -5.94
N LEU A 132 -1.14 22.25 -5.64
CA LEU A 132 -1.98 21.12 -5.25
C LEU A 132 -3.15 21.03 -6.23
N ASN A 133 -3.12 20.02 -7.09
CA ASN A 133 -4.13 19.82 -8.12
C ASN A 133 -5.04 18.63 -7.76
N ILE A 134 -6.15 18.50 -8.48
CA ILE A 134 -7.05 17.36 -8.30
C ILE A 134 -6.35 16.02 -8.61
N GLU A 135 -5.40 16.03 -9.54
CA GLU A 135 -4.56 14.88 -9.88
C GLU A 135 -3.72 14.39 -8.70
N THR A 136 -3.19 15.33 -7.90
CA THR A 136 -2.44 15.02 -6.68
C THR A 136 -3.28 14.24 -5.68
N MET A 137 -4.55 14.61 -5.54
CA MET A 137 -5.49 13.90 -4.67
C MET A 137 -5.78 12.49 -5.20
N PHE A 138 -5.93 12.33 -6.51
CA PHE A 138 -6.10 11.01 -7.11
C PHE A 138 -4.87 10.11 -6.94
N ILE A 139 -3.66 10.65 -7.06
CA ILE A 139 -2.42 9.90 -6.81
C ILE A 139 -2.41 9.36 -5.38
N ILE A 140 -2.65 10.22 -4.39
CA ILE A 140 -2.68 9.83 -2.97
C ILE A 140 -3.76 8.76 -2.73
N MET A 141 -4.94 8.93 -3.32
CA MET A 141 -6.04 7.96 -3.20
C MET A 141 -5.65 6.60 -3.80
N ARG A 142 -5.03 6.57 -4.98
CA ARG A 142 -4.54 5.34 -5.63
C ARG A 142 -3.55 4.60 -4.71
N LEU A 143 -2.63 5.33 -4.10
CA LEU A 143 -1.61 4.78 -3.20
C LEU A 143 -2.20 4.19 -1.93
N ILE A 144 -3.15 4.91 -1.31
CA ILE A 144 -3.88 4.43 -0.13
C ILE A 144 -4.63 3.13 -0.48
N LEU A 145 -5.37 3.12 -1.58
CA LEU A 145 -6.15 1.96 -2.01
C LEU A 145 -5.26 0.76 -2.35
N TYR A 146 -4.17 0.98 -3.09
CA TYR A 146 -3.23 -0.08 -3.44
C TYR A 146 -2.56 -0.68 -2.19
N SER A 147 -2.08 0.17 -1.28
CA SER A 147 -1.46 -0.28 -0.03
C SER A 147 -2.46 -1.02 0.85
N PHE A 148 -3.70 -0.54 0.90
CA PHE A 148 -4.79 -1.24 1.58
C PHE A 148 -5.06 -2.61 0.95
N LEU A 149 -5.10 -2.72 -0.37
CA LEU A 149 -5.26 -4.01 -1.06
C LEU A 149 -4.16 -5.01 -0.67
N ILE A 150 -2.90 -4.57 -0.66
CA ILE A 150 -1.75 -5.41 -0.27
C ILE A 150 -1.85 -5.85 1.19
N ILE A 151 -2.07 -4.91 2.10
CA ILE A 151 -2.12 -5.24 3.53
C ILE A 151 -3.34 -6.12 3.83
N LEU A 152 -4.46 -5.86 3.15
CA LEU A 152 -5.65 -6.69 3.26
C LEU A 152 -5.37 -8.10 2.76
N THR A 153 -4.75 -8.29 1.58
CA THR A 153 -4.43 -9.64 1.08
C THR A 153 -3.53 -10.42 2.04
N VAL A 154 -2.51 -9.78 2.62
CA VAL A 154 -1.67 -10.41 3.67
C VAL A 154 -2.50 -10.79 4.89
N ASN A 155 -3.30 -9.87 5.43
CA ASN A 155 -4.11 -10.14 6.62
C ASN A 155 -5.20 -11.18 6.38
N SER A 156 -5.79 -11.21 5.19
CA SER A 156 -6.77 -12.22 4.78
C SER A 156 -6.12 -13.59 4.62
N SER A 157 -4.93 -13.63 4.05
CA SER A 157 -4.13 -14.86 3.96
C SER A 157 -3.72 -15.39 5.34
N SER A 158 -3.57 -14.50 6.34
CA SER A 158 -3.26 -14.89 7.72
C SER A 158 -4.38 -15.69 8.40
N ILE A 159 -5.58 -15.69 7.81
CA ILE A 159 -6.67 -16.55 8.25
C ILE A 159 -6.36 -18.02 7.92
N LEU A 160 -5.60 -18.30 6.85
CA LEU A 160 -5.26 -19.66 6.44
C LEU A 160 -3.92 -20.13 7.03
N PHE A 161 -2.90 -19.28 7.03
CA PHE A 161 -1.54 -19.60 7.46
C PHE A 161 -0.94 -18.43 8.26
N LYS A 162 0.28 -18.57 8.80
CA LYS A 162 0.94 -17.46 9.53
C LYS A 162 1.14 -16.25 8.60
N SER A 163 0.90 -15.03 9.11
CA SER A 163 1.03 -13.77 8.34
C SER A 163 2.36 -13.61 7.60
N ILE A 164 3.46 -14.12 8.15
CA ILE A 164 4.79 -14.08 7.52
C ILE A 164 4.80 -14.70 6.11
N TYR A 165 4.07 -15.81 5.90
CA TYR A 165 3.97 -16.44 4.58
C TYR A 165 3.14 -15.58 3.61
N GLY A 166 2.13 -14.87 4.12
CA GLY A 166 1.37 -13.89 3.35
C GLY A 166 2.22 -12.74 2.86
N VAL A 167 3.11 -12.22 3.73
CA VAL A 167 4.07 -11.17 3.36
C VAL A 167 4.98 -11.65 2.23
N TYR A 168 5.59 -12.84 2.35
CA TYR A 168 6.44 -13.37 1.28
C TYR A 168 5.70 -13.56 -0.04
N LEU A 169 4.49 -14.11 0.01
CA LEU A 169 3.67 -14.35 -1.17
C LEU A 169 3.35 -13.02 -1.89
N VAL A 170 2.94 -12.00 -1.14
CA VAL A 170 2.60 -10.70 -1.76
C VAL A 170 3.83 -10.03 -2.36
N LEU A 171 4.99 -10.07 -1.70
CA LEU A 171 6.23 -9.51 -2.25
C LEU A 171 6.65 -10.20 -3.55
N ILE A 172 6.56 -11.54 -3.61
CA ILE A 172 6.86 -12.29 -4.82
C ILE A 172 5.90 -11.89 -5.95
N ILE A 173 4.59 -11.82 -5.66
CA ILE A 173 3.59 -11.42 -6.65
C ILE A 173 3.84 -9.98 -7.14
N GLN A 174 4.18 -9.05 -6.25
CA GLN A 174 4.47 -7.67 -6.62
C GLN A 174 5.66 -7.57 -7.59
N LEU A 175 6.77 -8.23 -7.27
CA LEU A 175 7.96 -8.25 -8.10
C LEU A 175 7.68 -8.94 -9.45
N ALA A 176 6.97 -10.07 -9.44
CA ALA A 176 6.55 -10.75 -10.66
C ALA A 176 5.66 -9.85 -11.52
N MET A 177 4.71 -9.14 -10.92
CA MET A 177 3.82 -8.22 -11.62
C MET A 177 4.58 -7.02 -12.20
N LEU A 178 5.57 -6.46 -11.49
CA LEU A 178 6.44 -5.41 -12.04
C LEU A 178 7.19 -5.91 -13.28
N TYR A 179 7.76 -7.11 -13.21
CA TYR A 179 8.46 -7.71 -14.34
C TYR A 179 7.52 -7.97 -15.53
N ILE A 180 6.35 -8.54 -15.29
CA ILE A 180 5.32 -8.74 -16.32
C ILE A 180 4.89 -7.39 -16.92
N SER A 181 4.75 -6.35 -16.10
CA SER A 181 4.41 -5.00 -16.57
C SER A 181 5.44 -4.45 -17.54
N ASN A 182 6.73 -4.66 -17.27
CA ASN A 182 7.79 -4.28 -18.20
C ASN A 182 7.69 -5.04 -19.55
N LEU A 183 7.45 -6.36 -19.49
CA LEU A 183 7.28 -7.16 -20.71
C LEU A 183 6.08 -6.71 -21.54
N ILE A 184 4.94 -6.43 -20.89
CA ILE A 184 3.73 -5.94 -21.55
C ILE A 184 3.94 -4.55 -22.11
N LEU A 185 4.65 -3.66 -21.40
CA LEU A 185 4.94 -2.31 -21.86
C LEU A 185 5.72 -2.32 -23.19
N ASN A 186 6.67 -3.24 -23.35
CA ASN A 186 7.41 -3.43 -24.60
C ASN A 186 6.58 -4.03 -25.74
N TRP A 187 5.49 -4.72 -25.42
CA TRP A 187 4.62 -5.37 -26.41
C TRP A 187 3.41 -4.53 -26.79
N ASN A 188 2.58 -4.16 -25.80
CA ASN A 188 1.40 -3.34 -25.94
C ASN A 188 1.00 -2.69 -24.60
N SER A 189 1.11 -1.36 -24.52
CA SER A 189 0.83 -0.58 -23.32
C SER A 189 -0.64 -0.59 -22.87
N TYR A 190 -1.59 -0.88 -23.75
CA TYR A 190 -3.03 -0.87 -23.41
C TYR A 190 -3.40 -1.91 -22.33
N PHE A 191 -2.67 -3.03 -22.24
CA PHE A 191 -2.95 -4.07 -21.26
C PHE A 191 -2.43 -3.75 -19.85
N LEU A 192 -1.60 -2.71 -19.71
CA LEU A 192 -1.04 -2.34 -18.41
C LEU A 192 -2.12 -1.96 -17.40
N VAL A 193 -3.25 -1.39 -17.83
CA VAL A 193 -4.34 -0.95 -16.94
C VAL A 193 -4.93 -2.09 -16.10
N TYR A 194 -4.84 -3.33 -16.58
CA TYR A 194 -5.40 -4.50 -15.90
C TYR A 194 -4.48 -5.08 -14.82
N ILE A 195 -3.21 -4.66 -14.76
CA ILE A 195 -2.29 -5.13 -13.73
C ILE A 195 -2.50 -4.30 -12.44
N PRO A 196 -2.72 -4.92 -11.27
CA PRO A 196 -2.95 -4.15 -10.05
C PRO A 196 -1.75 -3.27 -9.67
N THR A 197 -0.53 -3.74 -9.95
CA THR A 197 0.71 -3.04 -9.62
C THR A 197 0.96 -1.81 -10.48
N THR A 198 0.63 -1.84 -11.78
CA THR A 198 0.75 -0.67 -12.68
C THR A 198 -0.21 0.45 -12.28
N ASN A 199 -1.39 0.10 -11.75
CA ASN A 199 -2.36 1.07 -11.23
C ASN A 199 -1.83 1.84 -10.00
N ALA A 200 -0.71 1.44 -9.41
CA ALA A 200 -0.02 2.17 -8.35
C ALA A 200 1.25 2.91 -8.82
N LEU A 201 1.66 2.74 -10.08
CA LEU A 201 2.80 3.43 -10.67
C LEU A 201 2.34 4.78 -11.24
N VAL A 202 2.89 5.86 -10.70
CA VAL A 202 2.59 7.24 -11.12
C VAL A 202 3.40 7.62 -12.36
N SER A 203 4.61 7.08 -12.49
CA SER A 203 5.51 7.27 -13.64
C SER A 203 4.92 6.87 -15.00
N LEU A 204 3.94 5.96 -15.01
CA LEU A 204 3.23 5.57 -16.24
C LEU A 204 2.27 6.66 -16.72
N ASN A 205 1.76 7.49 -15.81
CA ASN A 205 0.81 8.55 -16.13
C ASN A 205 1.53 9.78 -16.71
N ASP A 206 2.65 10.18 -16.09
CA ASP A 206 3.45 11.34 -16.52
C ASP A 206 4.09 11.14 -17.91
N ASN A 207 4.32 9.90 -18.31
CA ASN A 207 4.90 9.54 -19.61
C ASN A 207 3.87 9.33 -20.74
N GLY A 208 2.61 9.74 -20.54
CA GLY A 208 1.59 9.71 -21.60
C GLY A 208 1.06 8.31 -21.93
N LEU A 209 1.33 7.29 -21.11
CA LEU A 209 0.72 5.95 -21.27
C LEU A 209 -0.73 5.90 -20.75
N GLY A 210 -1.23 7.02 -20.20
CA GLY A 210 -2.66 7.30 -20.11
C GLY A 210 -3.44 6.34 -19.22
N ILE A 211 -2.84 5.84 -18.13
CA ILE A 211 -3.62 5.12 -17.13
C ILE A 211 -4.48 6.15 -16.39
N ASN A 212 -5.72 6.30 -16.87
CA ASN A 212 -6.66 7.24 -16.29
C ASN A 212 -6.81 6.98 -14.79
N ASN A 213 -6.60 8.03 -13.99
CA ASN A 213 -6.64 7.98 -12.53
C ASN A 213 -7.96 7.41 -12.04
N ASP A 214 -9.07 7.83 -12.65
CA ASP A 214 -10.41 7.38 -12.30
C ASP A 214 -10.58 5.87 -12.51
N SER A 215 -10.15 5.38 -13.67
CA SER A 215 -10.20 3.96 -14.00
C SER A 215 -9.36 3.13 -13.04
N SER A 216 -8.14 3.58 -12.71
CA SER A 216 -7.26 2.93 -11.73
C SER A 216 -7.94 2.77 -10.37
N ILE A 217 -8.57 3.83 -9.89
CA ILE A 217 -9.28 3.85 -8.60
C ILE A 217 -10.43 2.84 -8.62
N VAL A 218 -11.24 2.84 -9.69
CA VAL A 218 -12.35 1.90 -9.84
C VAL A 218 -11.85 0.45 -9.84
N TYR A 219 -10.78 0.14 -10.58
CA TYR A 219 -10.19 -1.20 -10.59
C TYR A 219 -9.68 -1.62 -9.21
N LEU A 220 -8.99 -0.73 -8.48
CA LEU A 220 -8.52 -1.02 -7.13
C LEU A 220 -9.68 -1.27 -6.16
N LEU A 221 -10.77 -0.49 -6.24
CA LEU A 221 -11.97 -0.70 -5.42
C LEU A 221 -12.63 -2.06 -5.71
N ILE A 222 -12.72 -2.46 -6.98
CA ILE A 222 -13.25 -3.77 -7.39
C ILE A 222 -12.38 -4.89 -6.79
N LEU A 223 -11.06 -4.80 -6.91
CA LEU A 223 -10.14 -5.80 -6.37
C LEU A 223 -10.23 -5.88 -4.84
N ILE A 224 -10.29 -4.74 -4.15
CA ILE A 224 -10.49 -4.69 -2.69
C ILE A 224 -11.79 -5.42 -2.33
N PHE A 225 -12.89 -5.13 -3.04
CA PHE A 225 -14.18 -5.76 -2.79
C PHE A 225 -14.12 -7.28 -2.97
N ILE A 226 -13.46 -7.76 -4.03
CA ILE A 226 -13.22 -9.18 -4.28
C ILE A 226 -12.44 -9.82 -3.12
N VAL A 227 -11.35 -9.18 -2.68
CA VAL A 227 -10.55 -9.68 -1.56
C VAL A 227 -11.38 -9.73 -0.28
N ILE A 228 -12.20 -8.72 0.02
CA ILE A 228 -13.11 -8.72 1.17
C ILE A 228 -14.07 -9.92 1.13
N ILE A 229 -14.71 -10.18 -0.02
CA ILE A 229 -15.61 -11.34 -0.19
C ILE A 229 -14.87 -12.65 0.06
N ILE A 230 -13.70 -12.83 -0.56
CA ILE A 230 -12.87 -14.03 -0.39
C ILE A 230 -12.52 -14.21 1.10
N SER A 231 -12.14 -13.12 1.77
CA SER A 231 -11.77 -13.12 3.19
C SER A 231 -12.92 -13.56 4.08
N ILE A 232 -14.13 -13.03 3.85
CA ILE A 232 -15.34 -13.40 4.59
C ILE A 232 -15.67 -14.88 4.37
N ASN A 233 -15.60 -15.36 3.14
CA ASN A 233 -15.88 -16.74 2.79
C ASN A 233 -14.91 -17.71 3.49
N ILE A 234 -13.61 -17.39 3.48
CA ILE A 234 -12.58 -18.17 4.18
C ILE A 234 -12.82 -18.13 5.70
N PHE A 235 -13.10 -16.95 6.25
CA PHE A 235 -13.30 -16.77 7.69
C PHE A 235 -14.52 -17.54 8.22
N ASN A 236 -15.60 -17.61 7.44
CA ASN A 236 -16.81 -18.33 7.81
C ASN A 236 -16.63 -19.86 7.73
N LYS A 237 -15.82 -20.35 6.78
CA LYS A 237 -15.52 -21.79 6.61
C LYS A 237 -14.47 -22.30 7.58
N LYS A 238 -13.71 -21.42 8.23
CA LYS A 238 -12.65 -21.83 9.16
C LYS A 238 -13.25 -22.41 10.44
N GLU A 239 -13.19 -23.72 10.56
CA GLU A 239 -13.40 -24.43 11.82
C GLU A 239 -12.15 -24.28 12.69
N VAL A 240 -12.33 -23.96 13.97
CA VAL A 240 -11.22 -23.87 14.91
C VAL A 240 -10.86 -25.29 15.33
N LEU A 241 -9.91 -25.89 14.62
CA LEU A 241 -9.17 -27.05 15.13
C LEU A 241 -8.09 -26.51 16.08
N TYR A 242 -8.25 -26.85 17.36
CA TYR A 242 -7.31 -26.55 18.43
C TYR A 242 -5.96 -27.23 18.18
#